data_AF-A0A7Y3F0G2-F1
#
_entry.id   AF-A0A7Y3F0G2-F1
#
_cell.length_a   1.000
_cell.length_b   1.000
_cell.length_c   1.000
_cell.angle_alpha   90.00
_cell.angle_beta   90.00
_cell.angle_gamma   90.00
#
_symmetry.space_group_name_H-M   'P 1'
#
loop_
_entity.id
_entity.type
_entity.pdbx_description
1 polymer ?
#
loop_
_entity_poly.entity_id
_entity_poly.type
_entity_poly.pdbx_seq_one_letter_code
_entity_poly.pdbx_strand_id
1 'polypeptide(L)' 'MQANYLLINFDPVAVSIGPLDIHWYGIMYLLAFLSFWLVGNRRAMAQPWR' A
#
# COMPACT_ATOMS: atom_id res chain seq x y z
N MET A 1 -30.77 -26.89 -5.16
CA MET A 1 -29.73 -26.06 -5.83
C MET A 1 -29.24 -25.06 -4.80
N GLN A 2 -28.13 -25.35 -4.11
CA GLN A 2 -27.64 -24.53 -3.00
C GLN A 2 -26.53 -23.63 -3.54
N ALA A 3 -26.83 -22.35 -3.72
CA ALA A 3 -25.85 -21.37 -4.19
C ALA A 3 -24.84 -21.10 -3.08
N ASN A 4 -23.61 -21.60 -3.25
CA ASN A 4 -22.47 -21.21 -2.43
C ASN A 4 -22.03 -19.81 -2.88
N TYR A 5 -22.56 -18.78 -2.21
CA TYR A 5 -22.07 -17.43 -2.35
C TYR A 5 -20.64 -17.37 -1.79
N LEU A 6 -19.66 -17.00 -2.62
CA LEU A 6 -18.33 -16.63 -2.14
C LEU A 6 -18.40 -15.22 -1.57
N LEU A 7 -19.04 -15.06 -0.41
CA LEU A 7 -19.01 -13.78 0.29
C LEU A 7 -17.60 -13.56 0.80
N ILE A 8 -16.79 -12.86 0.01
CA ILE A 8 -15.49 -12.37 0.44
C ILE A 8 -15.78 -11.20 1.40
N ASN A 9 -15.51 -11.43 2.68
CA ASN A 9 -15.60 -10.38 3.69
C ASN A 9 -14.19 -9.81 3.87
N PHE A 10 -13.95 -8.62 3.28
CA PHE A 10 -12.65 -7.96 3.31
C PHE A 10 -12.68 -6.84 4.35
N ASP A 11 -11.87 -6.97 5.39
CA ASP A 11 -11.71 -5.93 6.40
C ASP A 11 -10.84 -4.78 5.84
N PRO A 12 -11.37 -3.55 5.71
CA PRO A 12 -10.61 -2.42 5.19
C PRO A 12 -9.52 -1.93 6.15
N VAL A 13 -9.59 -2.31 7.43
CA VAL A 13 -8.64 -1.92 8.47
C VAL A 13 -7.50 -2.95 8.51
N ALA A 14 -6.28 -2.48 8.38
CA ALA A 14 -5.08 -3.31 8.46
C ALA A 14 -4.56 -3.39 9.90
N VAL A 15 -4.49 -2.25 10.59
CA VAL A 15 -4.00 -2.17 11.98
C VAL A 15 -4.72 -1.03 12.70
N SER A 16 -5.32 -1.33 13.85
CA SER A 16 -5.87 -0.31 14.76
C SER A 16 -4.88 -0.06 15.91
N ILE A 17 -4.36 1.16 16.01
CA ILE A 17 -3.53 1.61 17.14
C ILE A 17 -4.33 2.59 17.97
N GLY A 18 -5.03 2.09 18.99
CA GLY A 18 -5.88 2.91 19.86
C GLY A 18 -7.00 3.60 19.08
N PRO A 19 -7.04 4.95 19.01
CA PRO A 19 -8.04 5.70 18.23
C PRO A 19 -7.71 5.83 16.74
N LEU A 20 -6.58 5.27 16.26
CA LEU A 20 -6.12 5.44 14.88
C LEU A 20 -6.21 4.12 14.11
N ASP A 21 -7.11 4.09 13.13
CA ASP A 21 -7.28 2.96 12.20
C ASP A 21 -6.45 3.16 10.93
N ILE A 22 -5.43 2.34 10.76
CA ILE A 22 -4.62 2.28 9.56
C ILE A 22 -5.34 1.34 8.58
N HIS A 23 -5.73 1.89 7.45
CA HIS A 23 -6.44 1.17 6.41
C HIS A 23 -5.49 0.69 5.30
N TRP A 24 -5.90 -0.34 4.56
CA TRP A 24 -5.14 -0.87 3.43
C TRP A 24 -4.84 0.16 2.35
N TYR A 25 -5.74 1.12 2.11
CA TYR A 25 -5.49 2.20 1.15
C TYR A 25 -4.29 3.06 1.59
N GLY A 26 -4.14 3.34 2.88
CA GLY A 26 -3.02 4.12 3.42
C GLY A 26 -1.69 3.40 3.23
N ILE A 27 -1.67 2.09 3.50
CA ILE A 27 -0.49 1.24 3.28
C ILE A 27 -0.11 1.21 1.80
N MET A 28 -1.09 1.06 0.91
CA MET A 28 -0.90 1.11 -0.55
C MET A 28 -0.24 2.42 -1.00
N TYR A 29 -0.73 3.58 -0.52
CA TYR A 29 -0.11 4.86 -0.84
C TYR A 29 1.32 4.98 -0.32
N LEU A 30 1.58 4.52 0.91
CA LEU A 30 2.92 4.54 1.50
C LEU A 30 3.90 3.69 0.68
N LEU A 31 3.48 2.47 0.29
CA LEU A 31 4.28 1.58 -0.54
C LEU A 31 4.55 2.17 -1.94
N ALA A 32 3.54 2.74 -2.58
CA ALA A 32 3.68 3.36 -3.89
C ALA A 32 4.67 4.54 -3.83
N PHE A 33 4.54 5.39 -2.81
CA PHE A 33 5.43 6.52 -2.61
C PHE A 33 6.87 6.07 -2.32
N LEU A 34 7.08 5.11 -1.41
CA LEU A 34 8.40 4.55 -1.13
C LEU A 34 9.04 3.96 -2.38
N SER A 35 8.27 3.22 -3.17
CA SER A 35 8.74 2.58 -4.40
C SER A 35 9.20 3.64 -5.40
N PHE A 36 8.39 4.68 -5.63
CA PHE A 36 8.74 5.79 -6.50
C PHE A 36 9.98 6.53 -6.00
N TRP A 37 10.04 6.84 -4.70
CA TRP A 37 11.18 7.52 -4.08
C TRP A 37 12.47 6.73 -4.21
N LEU A 38 12.44 5.42 -3.93
CA LEU A 38 13.61 4.55 -4.04
C LEU A 38 14.11 4.45 -5.48
N VAL A 39 13.20 4.27 -6.45
CA VAL A 39 13.57 4.21 -7.86
C VAL A 39 14.09 5.56 -8.34
N GLY A 40 13.43 6.66 -8.00
CA GLY A 40 13.87 8.02 -8.33
C GLY A 40 15.25 8.34 -7.76
N ASN A 41 15.47 8.03 -6.48
CA ASN A 41 16.76 8.24 -5.82
C ASN A 41 17.87 7.38 -6.44
N ARG A 42 17.59 6.10 -6.72
CA ARG A 42 18.53 5.22 -7.43
C ARG A 42 18.92 5.78 -8.81
N ARG A 43 17.94 6.31 -9.56
CA ARG A 43 18.19 6.92 -10.87
C ARG A 43 18.98 8.23 -10.77
N ALA A 44 18.67 9.08 -9.80
CA ALA A 44 19.39 10.32 -9.54
C ALA A 44 20.86 10.06 -9.16
N MET A 45 21.12 9.02 -8.35
CA MET A 45 22.49 8.60 -8.02
C MET A 45 23.23 8.00 -9.23
N ALA A 46 22.53 7.25 -10.10
CA ALA A 46 23.12 6.64 -11.28
C ALA A 46 23.39 7.65 -12.42
N GLN A 47 22.71 8.79 -12.43
CA GLN A 47 22.91 9.87 -13.39
C GLN A 47 23.44 11.11 -12.68
N PRO A 48 24.77 11.16 -12.38
CA PRO A 48 25.39 12.44 -12.03
C PRO A 48 25.13 13.42 -13.18
N TRP A 49 24.72 14.63 -12.82
CA TRP A 49 24.49 15.74 -13.74
C TRP A 49 25.63 15.81 -14.76
N ARG A 50 25.31 15.52 -16.03
CA ARG A 50 26.13 15.83 -17.20
C ARG A 50 25.65 17.15 -17.77
#